data_AF-A0A453LLZ5-F1
#
_entry.id   AF-A0A453LLZ5-F1
#
_cell.length_a   1.000
_cell.length_b   1.000
_cell.length_c   1.000
_cell.angle_alpha   90.00
_cell.angle_beta   90.00
_cell.angle_gamma   90.00
#
_symmetry.space_group_name_H-M   'P 1'
#
loop_
_entity.id
_entity.type
_entity.pdbx_description
1 polymer ?
#
loop_
_entity_poly.entity_id
_entity_poly.type
_entity_poly.pdbx_seq_one_letter_code
_entity_poly.pdbx_strand_id
1 'polypeptide(L)' 'SDPGKLPKHLAIDTLEYKGLVNKILDRKWVGLKINELLVVEYYSRQT' A
#
# COMPACT_ATOMS: atom_id res chain seq x y z
N SER A 1 -12.44 -1.98 -4.24
CA SER A 1 -11.99 -1.06 -3.19
C SER A 1 -12.75 0.24 -3.38
N ASP A 2 -13.51 0.71 -2.39
CA ASP A 2 -14.22 1.99 -2.46
C ASP A 2 -13.21 3.11 -2.71
N PRO A 3 -13.27 3.86 -3.84
CA PRO A 3 -12.26 4.85 -4.23
C PRO A 3 -12.25 6.14 -3.38
N GLY A 4 -12.74 6.09 -2.13
CA GLY A 4 -12.82 7.24 -1.23
C GLY A 4 -12.60 6.95 0.25
N LYS A 5 -12.24 5.71 0.63
CA LYS A 5 -11.92 5.37 2.02
C LYS A 5 -10.43 5.47 2.29
N LEU A 6 -10.05 6.34 3.22
CA LEU A 6 -8.70 6.44 3.76
C LEU A 6 -8.24 5.05 4.27
N PRO A 7 -7.11 4.52 3.78
CA PRO A 7 -6.59 3.25 4.26
C PRO A 7 -6.30 3.27 5.76
N LYS A 8 -6.63 2.21 6.50
CA LYS A 8 -6.54 2.19 7.98
C LYS A 8 -5.13 2.37 8.56
N HIS A 9 -4.09 2.21 7.74
CA HIS A 9 -2.71 2.43 8.14
C HIS A 9 -2.28 3.90 7.99
N LEU A 10 -3.14 4.75 7.43
CA LEU A 10 -2.95 6.19 7.28
C LEU A 10 -3.97 6.94 8.15
N ALA A 11 -3.53 8.02 8.77
CA ALA A 11 -4.39 9.01 9.39
C ALA A 11 -4.09 10.39 8.79
N ILE A 12 -5.10 11.26 8.75
CA ILE A 12 -4.95 12.64 8.31
C ILE A 12 -5.44 13.52 9.46
N ASP A 13 -4.58 14.43 9.91
CA ASP A 13 -4.99 15.56 10.71
C ASP A 13 -5.38 16.70 9.77
N THR A 14 -6.68 16.98 9.71
CA THR A 14 -7.24 18.03 8.83
C THR A 14 -7.03 19.44 9.37
N LEU A 15 -6.74 19.60 10.66
CA LEU A 15 -6.48 20.90 11.27
C LEU A 15 -5.09 21.40 10.88
N GLU A 16 -4.11 20.50 10.95
CA GLU A 16 -2.72 20.82 10.59
C GLU A 16 -2.36 20.47 9.14
N TYR A 17 -3.30 19.85 8.40
CA TYR A 17 -3.07 19.29 7.06
C TYR A 17 -1.86 18.34 7.01
N LYS A 18 -1.71 17.51 8.05
CA LYS A 18 -0.61 16.54 8.17
C LYS A 18 -1.11 15.11 7.99
N GLY A 19 -0.31 14.29 7.31
CA GLY A 19 -0.52 12.86 7.19
C GLY A 19 0.35 12.07 8.15
N LEU A 20 -0.18 10.98 8.70
CA LEU A 20 0.53 10.06 9.60
C LEU A 20 0.44 8.63 9.07
N VAL A 21 1.57 7.93 9.08
CA VAL A 21 1.66 6.50 8.77
C VAL A 21 1.70 5.73 10.09
N ASN A 22 0.60 5.08 10.44
CA ASN A 22 0.44 4.45 11.75
C ASN A 22 1.04 3.03 11.80
N LYS A 23 1.08 2.33 10.65
CA LYS A 23 1.47 0.92 10.55
C LYS A 23 2.08 0.60 9.19
N ILE A 24 2.90 -0.45 9.16
CA ILE A 24 3.32 -1.09 7.91
C ILE A 24 2.09 -1.68 7.21
N LEU A 25 2.03 -1.53 5.89
CA LEU A 25 0.92 -1.99 5.05
C LEU A 25 0.86 -3.52 4.98
N ASP A 26 -0.34 -4.09 5.15
CA ASP A 26 -0.62 -5.48 4.78
C ASP A 26 -0.78 -5.57 3.25
N ARG A 27 -0.13 -6.56 2.64
CA ARG A 27 -0.18 -6.84 1.20
C ARG A 27 -1.62 -6.92 0.67
N LYS A 28 -2.57 -7.41 1.48
CA LYS A 28 -4.00 -7.50 1.11
C LYS A 28 -4.65 -6.15 0.81
N TRP A 29 -4.05 -5.06 1.26
CA TRP A 29 -4.56 -3.70 1.10
C TRP A 29 -3.89 -2.94 -0.04
N VAL A 30 -2.95 -3.58 -0.77
CA VAL A 30 -2.47 -3.02 -2.01
C VAL A 30 -3.64 -2.92 -2.99
N GLY A 31 -3.92 -1.71 -3.48
CA GLY A 31 -5.03 -1.45 -4.40
C GLY A 31 -4.83 -2.05 -5.80
N LEU A 32 -3.85 -2.92 -5.96
CA LEU A 32 -3.42 -3.50 -7.22
C LEU A 32 -3.62 -5.02 -7.17
N LYS A 33 -4.39 -5.55 -8.13
CA LYS A 33 -4.49 -6.99 -8.31
C LYS A 33 -3.22 -7.48 -9.05
N ILE A 34 -2.24 -7.98 -8.30
CA ILE A 34 -0.97 -8.47 -8.84
C ILE A 34 -0.55 -9.80 -8.20
N ASN A 35 0.17 -10.63 -8.95
CA ASN A 35 0.86 -11.81 -8.42
C ASN A 35 2.32 -11.43 -8.10
N GLU A 36 2.61 -11.23 -6.81
CA GLU A 36 3.93 -10.83 -6.32
C GLU A 36 5.04 -11.81 -6.70
N LEU A 37 4.75 -13.12 -6.78
CA LEU A 37 5.75 -14.14 -7.04
C LEU A 37 6.34 -14.02 -8.45
N LEU A 38 5.52 -13.72 -9.45
CA LEU A 38 6.00 -13.54 -10.83
C LEU A 38 6.97 -12.37 -10.96
N VAL A 39 6.76 -11.30 -10.19
CA VAL A 39 7.65 -10.13 -10.17
C VAL A 39 9.00 -10.51 -9.59
N VAL A 40 9.01 -11.21 -8.45
CA VAL A 40 10.24 -11.68 -7.79
C VAL A 40 11.02 -12.59 -8.73
N GLU A 41 10.35 -13.60 -9.30
CA GLU A 41 10.99 -14.56 -10.21
C GLU A 41 11.59 -13.91 -11.45
N TYR A 42 10.94 -12.89 -12.01
CA TYR A 42 11.45 -12.14 -13.15
C TYR A 42 12.78 -11.44 -12.82
N TYR A 43 12.82 -10.69 -11.72
CA TYR A 43 14.01 -9.93 -11.33
C TYR A 43 15.15 -10.81 -10.79
N SER A 44 14.86 -11.99 -10.23
CA SER A 44 15.90 -12.96 -9.85
C SER A 44 16.69 -13.51 -11.03
N ARG A 45 16.17 -13.41 -12.26
CA ARG A 45 16.87 -13.83 -13.50
C ARG A 45 17.64 -12.71 -14.19
N GLN A 46 17.53 -11.48 -13.70
CA GLN A 46 18.17 -10.30 -14.30
C GLN A 46 19.50 -9.91 -13.63
N THR A 47 19.90 -10.62 -12.57
CA THR A 47 21.25 -10.58 -11.97
C THR A 47 22.20 -11.50 -12.71
#